data_AF-A0A2T7SW29-F1
#
_entry.id   AF-A0A2T7SW29-F1
#
_cell.length_a   1.000
_cell.length_b   1.000
_cell.length_c   1.000
_cell.angle_alpha   90.00
_cell.angle_beta   90.00
_cell.angle_gamma   90.00
#
_symmetry.space_group_name_H-M   'P 1'
#
loop_
_entity.id
_entity.type
_entity.pdbx_description
1 polymer ?
#
loop_
_entity_poly.entity_id
_entity_poly.type
_entity_poly.pdbx_seq_one_letter_code
_entity_poly.pdbx_strand_id
1 'polypeptide(L)'
;MPRGAADGRCDTGPRRWRTAAERALYGPGGFYLRPEGPAGHFRTSVHASPLFAAAVARLLADTAERLGTDEVAFVDIGAGRGELLSGILAAVPDGLAVRPYGVERAPRPAGLDPRIAWGTEPPAGVGGLLFANEWLDNVPVDIAETGPDGVVRYVLVRPDGSEEPGDPVEGPDAEWLARWWPPAGPGTRAEIG
;
A
#
# COMPACT_ATOMS: atom_id res chain seq x y z
N MET A 1 39.52 12.18 -8.92
CA MET A 1 39.74 10.75 -8.58
C MET A 1 40.73 10.74 -7.42
N PRO A 2 40.34 10.22 -6.25
CA PRO A 2 40.25 8.77 -6.08
C PRO A 2 38.85 8.28 -5.68
N ARG A 3 38.73 6.95 -5.78
CA ARG A 3 37.55 6.09 -5.65
C ARG A 3 37.04 6.06 -4.21
N GLY A 4 35.76 6.38 -4.02
CA GLY A 4 34.98 5.90 -2.88
C GLY A 4 34.16 4.71 -3.35
N ALA A 5 34.43 3.54 -2.78
CA ALA A 5 33.81 2.28 -3.15
C ALA A 5 32.28 2.35 -2.99
N ALA A 6 31.56 2.12 -4.09
CA ALA A 6 30.20 1.62 -4.02
C ALA A 6 30.31 0.19 -3.48
N ASP A 7 30.01 -0.01 -2.20
CA ASP A 7 29.89 -1.33 -1.59
C ASP A 7 28.58 -1.96 -2.08
N GLY A 8 28.53 -2.24 -3.38
CA GLY A 8 27.42 -2.90 -4.07
C GLY A 8 27.47 -4.39 -3.83
N ARG A 9 27.30 -4.83 -2.58
CA ARG A 9 26.94 -6.22 -2.32
C ARG A 9 25.55 -6.42 -2.91
N CYS A 10 25.48 -7.08 -4.07
CA CYS A 10 24.24 -7.70 -4.50
C CYS A 10 23.81 -8.57 -3.33
N ASP A 11 22.69 -8.21 -2.73
CA ASP A 11 22.02 -9.02 -1.73
C ASP A 11 21.58 -10.34 -2.42
N THR A 12 22.44 -11.36 -2.31
CA THR A 12 22.43 -12.57 -3.15
C THR A 12 21.73 -13.75 -2.50
N GLY A 13 21.31 -13.62 -1.24
CA GLY A 13 20.63 -14.68 -0.51
C GLY A 13 19.13 -14.78 -0.82
N PRO A 14 18.52 -15.94 -0.54
CA PRO A 14 17.07 -16.06 -0.47
C PRO A 14 16.52 -15.11 0.61
N ARG A 15 15.36 -14.51 0.35
CA ARG A 15 14.69 -13.55 1.24
C ARG A 15 13.24 -13.92 1.43
N ARG A 16 12.61 -13.47 2.52
CA ARG A 16 11.17 -13.70 2.67
C ARG A 16 10.35 -13.00 1.58
N TRP A 17 9.19 -13.56 1.26
CA TRP A 17 8.27 -13.02 0.25
C TRP A 17 7.93 -11.55 0.46
N ARG A 18 7.68 -11.10 1.71
CA ARG A 18 7.42 -9.69 2.02
C ARG A 18 8.54 -8.78 1.51
N THR A 19 9.79 -9.18 1.75
CA THR A 19 10.96 -8.39 1.35
C THR A 19 11.16 -8.42 -0.17
N ALA A 20 10.90 -9.57 -0.81
CA ALA A 20 10.98 -9.69 -2.27
C ALA A 20 9.94 -8.80 -2.96
N ALA A 21 8.68 -8.88 -2.52
CA ALA A 21 7.59 -8.07 -3.04
C ALA A 21 7.80 -6.58 -2.76
N GLU A 22 8.19 -6.18 -1.54
CA GLU A 22 8.52 -4.78 -1.21
C GLU A 22 9.57 -4.20 -2.15
N ARG A 23 10.64 -4.95 -2.44
CA ARG A 23 11.69 -4.51 -3.36
C ARG A 23 11.19 -4.42 -4.80
N ALA A 24 10.40 -5.40 -5.25
CA ALA A 24 9.87 -5.43 -6.62
C ALA A 24 8.84 -4.32 -6.88
N LEU A 25 8.01 -3.99 -5.88
CA LEU A 25 6.95 -3.00 -5.97
C LEU A 25 7.47 -1.58 -5.70
N TYR A 26 8.26 -1.40 -4.64
CA TYR A 26 8.62 -0.09 -4.08
C TYR A 26 10.12 0.17 -3.92
N GLY A 27 10.98 -0.79 -4.26
CA GLY A 27 12.43 -0.60 -4.26
C GLY A 27 12.92 0.29 -5.41
N PRO A 28 14.24 0.52 -5.51
CA PRO A 28 14.83 1.22 -6.65
C PRO A 28 14.43 0.56 -7.99
N GLY A 29 13.75 1.31 -8.85
CA GLY A 29 13.21 0.78 -10.11
C GLY A 29 12.01 -0.16 -9.94
N GLY A 30 11.37 -0.18 -8.77
CA GLY A 30 10.17 -0.95 -8.48
C GLY A 30 8.96 -0.48 -9.28
N PHE A 31 8.00 -1.38 -9.48
CA PHE A 31 6.85 -1.19 -10.37
C PHE A 31 6.09 0.12 -10.14
N TYR A 32 5.73 0.44 -8.90
CA TYR A 32 4.93 1.63 -8.56
C TYR A 32 5.70 2.95 -8.64
N LEU A 33 7.03 2.91 -8.66
CA LEU A 33 7.88 4.10 -8.70
C LEU A 33 8.33 4.48 -10.11
N ARG A 34 8.00 3.67 -11.13
CA ARG A 34 8.33 3.96 -12.53
C ARG A 34 7.42 5.03 -13.12
N PRO A 35 7.88 5.83 -14.09
CA PRO A 35 7.07 6.89 -14.71
C PRO A 35 5.77 6.40 -15.34
N GLU A 36 5.76 5.20 -15.91
CA GLU A 36 4.56 4.56 -16.47
C GLU A 36 3.54 4.24 -15.37
N GLY A 37 4.03 3.74 -14.23
CA GLY A 37 3.26 3.40 -13.04
C GLY A 37 2.12 2.40 -13.29
N PRO A 38 1.29 2.12 -12.27
CA PRO A 38 0.13 1.24 -12.42
C PRO A 38 -0.88 1.77 -13.45
N ALA A 39 -1.01 3.09 -13.63
CA ALA A 39 -1.94 3.70 -14.59
C ALA A 39 -1.63 3.35 -16.07
N GLY A 40 -0.38 2.96 -16.39
CA GLY A 40 -0.01 2.45 -17.72
C GLY A 40 -0.41 0.98 -17.96
N HIS A 41 -0.81 0.25 -16.91
CA HIS A 41 -1.03 -1.19 -16.94
C HIS A 41 -2.42 -1.62 -16.44
N PHE A 42 -3.05 -0.82 -15.58
CA PHE A 42 -4.33 -1.10 -14.94
C PHE A 42 -5.23 0.15 -14.96
N ARG A 43 -6.53 -0.07 -15.18
CA ARG A 43 -7.57 0.96 -14.95
C ARG A 43 -8.22 0.66 -13.61
N THR A 44 -7.92 1.45 -12.58
CA THR A 44 -8.60 1.35 -11.28
C THR A 44 -9.94 2.10 -11.32
N SER A 45 -10.83 1.81 -10.36
CA SER A 45 -12.16 2.43 -10.22
C SER A 45 -12.13 3.96 -10.14
N VAL A 46 -11.04 4.53 -9.63
CA VAL A 46 -10.79 5.99 -9.57
C VAL A 46 -10.67 6.62 -10.96
N HIS A 47 -10.25 5.84 -11.97
CA HIS A 47 -10.20 6.27 -13.37
C HIS A 47 -11.55 6.09 -14.08
N ALA A 48 -12.53 5.42 -13.47
CA ALA A 48 -13.74 4.95 -14.15
C ALA A 48 -14.89 5.96 -14.11
N SER A 49 -15.02 6.80 -13.07
CA SER A 49 -16.13 7.76 -13.00
C SER A 49 -15.99 8.87 -11.94
N PRO A 50 -16.37 10.13 -12.26
CA PRO A 50 -16.56 11.20 -11.26
C PRO A 50 -17.54 10.86 -10.13
N LEU A 51 -18.43 9.87 -10.35
CA LEU A 51 -19.41 9.43 -9.36
C LEU A 51 -18.77 8.86 -8.10
N PHE A 52 -17.61 8.19 -8.22
CA PHE A 52 -16.92 7.64 -7.06
C PHE A 52 -16.41 8.76 -6.15
N ALA A 53 -15.72 9.75 -6.72
CA ALA A 53 -15.25 10.91 -5.97
C ALA A 53 -16.42 11.70 -5.34
N ALA A 54 -17.55 11.84 -6.04
CA ALA A 54 -18.75 12.47 -5.48
C ALA A 54 -19.35 11.67 -4.31
N ALA A 55 -19.34 10.34 -4.36
CA ALA A 55 -19.79 9.50 -3.25
C ALA A 55 -18.87 9.64 -2.03
N VAL A 56 -17.55 9.67 -2.24
CA VAL A 56 -16.58 9.87 -1.15
C VAL A 56 -16.69 11.30 -0.58
N ALA A 57 -16.93 12.32 -1.41
CA ALA A 57 -17.16 13.68 -0.94
C ALA A 57 -18.40 13.79 -0.03
N ARG A 58 -19.46 13.04 -0.31
CA ARG A 58 -20.64 12.95 0.58
C ARG A 58 -20.28 12.28 1.91
N LEU A 59 -19.54 11.17 1.88
CA LEU A 59 -19.06 10.53 3.10
C LEU A 59 -18.18 11.47 3.95
N LEU A 60 -17.36 12.29 3.29
CA LEU A 60 -16.54 13.30 3.96
C LEU A 60 -17.40 14.38 4.64
N ALA A 61 -18.46 14.85 3.97
CA ALA A 61 -19.41 15.80 4.56
C ALA A 61 -20.15 15.20 5.76
N ASP A 62 -20.67 13.98 5.65
CA ASP A 62 -21.30 13.26 6.76
C ASP A 62 -20.33 13.07 7.95
N THR A 63 -19.05 12.87 7.65
CA THR A 63 -17.99 12.77 8.68
C THR A 63 -17.79 14.10 9.40
N ALA A 64 -17.75 15.21 8.66
CA ALA A 64 -17.61 16.56 9.23
C ALA A 64 -18.81 16.91 10.14
N GLU A 65 -20.03 16.59 9.71
CA GLU A 65 -21.24 16.77 10.52
C GLU A 65 -21.18 15.98 11.84
N ARG A 66 -20.77 14.70 11.78
CA ARG A 66 -20.65 13.84 12.97
C ARG A 66 -19.56 14.31 13.92
N LEU A 67 -18.51 14.93 13.41
CA LEU A 67 -17.45 15.55 14.19
C LEU A 67 -17.80 16.97 14.69
N GLY A 68 -18.91 17.54 14.22
CA GLY A 68 -19.36 18.88 14.59
C GLY A 68 -18.42 19.98 14.09
N THR A 69 -17.82 19.82 12.91
CA THR A 69 -16.83 20.75 12.34
C THR A 69 -17.20 21.16 10.91
N ASP A 70 -16.82 22.36 10.52
CA ASP A 70 -16.87 22.88 9.15
C ASP A 70 -15.51 22.77 8.43
N GLU A 71 -14.47 22.26 9.10
CA GLU A 71 -13.17 21.92 8.54
C GLU A 71 -12.78 20.47 8.86
N VAL A 72 -12.49 19.66 7.83
CA VAL A 72 -12.16 18.24 7.97
C VAL A 72 -10.93 17.83 7.16
N ALA A 73 -10.12 16.92 7.69
CA ALA A 73 -9.03 16.31 6.94
C ALA A 73 -9.53 15.15 6.07
N PHE A 74 -9.06 15.07 4.84
CA PHE A 74 -9.21 13.88 4.01
C PHE A 74 -7.82 13.32 3.70
N VAL A 75 -7.57 12.08 4.12
CA VAL A 75 -6.28 11.40 3.96
C VAL A 75 -6.47 10.22 3.02
N ASP A 76 -5.87 10.28 1.84
CA ASP A 76 -5.91 9.23 0.81
C ASP A 76 -4.63 8.40 0.87
N ILE A 77 -4.74 7.14 1.30
CA ILE A 77 -3.62 6.18 1.40
C ILE A 77 -3.48 5.43 0.08
N GLY A 78 -2.28 5.48 -0.51
CA GLY A 78 -2.07 4.98 -1.87
C GLY A 78 -2.70 5.93 -2.88
N ALA A 79 -2.49 7.24 -2.69
CA ALA A 79 -3.18 8.29 -3.44
C ALA A 79 -2.91 8.27 -4.97
N GLY A 80 -2.00 7.43 -5.46
CA GLY A 80 -1.73 7.29 -6.89
C GLY A 80 -1.20 8.60 -7.48
N ARG A 81 -1.94 9.22 -8.41
CA ARG A 81 -1.61 10.57 -8.91
C ARG A 81 -2.57 11.65 -8.39
N GLY A 82 -3.32 11.37 -7.33
CA GLY A 82 -4.22 12.30 -6.67
C GLY A 82 -5.53 12.55 -7.42
N GLU A 83 -5.94 11.63 -8.30
CA GLU A 83 -7.19 11.72 -9.05
C GLU A 83 -8.41 11.77 -8.11
N LEU A 84 -8.43 10.92 -7.08
CA LEU A 84 -9.52 10.91 -6.08
C LEU A 84 -9.57 12.24 -5.31
N LEU A 85 -8.42 12.70 -4.83
CA LEU A 85 -8.29 13.99 -4.13
C LEU A 85 -8.81 15.16 -4.98
N SER A 86 -8.42 15.19 -6.26
CA SER A 86 -8.87 16.23 -7.20
C SER A 86 -10.38 16.16 -7.44
N GLY A 87 -10.92 14.94 -7.61
CA GLY A 87 -12.35 14.72 -7.78
C GLY A 87 -13.16 15.12 -6.54
N ILE A 88 -12.66 14.84 -5.34
CA ILE A 88 -13.31 15.22 -4.08
C ILE A 88 -13.32 16.73 -3.93
N LEU A 89 -12.18 17.41 -4.15
CA LEU A 89 -12.11 18.87 -4.06
C LEU A 89 -13.05 19.59 -5.04
N ALA A 90 -13.39 18.95 -6.16
CA ALA A 90 -14.37 19.46 -7.12
C ALA A 90 -15.84 19.15 -6.75
N ALA A 91 -16.08 18.19 -5.84
CA ALA A 91 -17.41 17.68 -5.52
C ALA A 91 -17.87 17.98 -4.07
N VAL A 92 -16.98 18.47 -3.21
CA VAL A 92 -17.29 18.89 -1.85
C VAL A 92 -18.29 20.05 -1.87
N PRO A 93 -19.33 20.02 -1.01
CA PRO A 93 -20.33 21.09 -0.96
C PRO A 93 -19.73 22.41 -0.47
N ASP A 94 -20.33 23.52 -0.91
CA ASP A 94 -19.99 24.85 -0.39
C ASP A 94 -20.14 24.90 1.13
N GLY A 95 -19.19 25.56 1.81
CA GLY A 95 -19.19 25.71 3.26
C GLY A 95 -18.43 24.62 4.03
N LEU A 96 -18.00 23.54 3.38
CA LEU A 96 -17.11 22.56 3.99
C LEU A 96 -15.65 22.81 3.57
N ALA A 97 -14.82 23.23 4.52
CA ALA A 97 -13.38 23.33 4.32
C ALA A 97 -12.72 21.93 4.42
N VAL A 98 -11.87 21.61 3.44
CA VAL A 98 -11.16 20.33 3.39
C VAL A 98 -9.65 20.57 3.43
N ARG A 99 -8.97 19.80 4.28
CA ARG A 99 -7.51 19.67 4.31
C ARG A 99 -7.11 18.35 3.64
N PRO A 100 -6.75 18.36 2.35
CA PRO A 100 -6.47 17.14 1.60
C PRO A 100 -5.01 16.69 1.76
N TYR A 101 -4.81 15.40 2.03
CA TYR A 101 -3.51 14.75 2.16
C TYR A 101 -3.44 13.53 1.22
N GLY A 102 -2.47 13.52 0.31
CA GLY A 102 -2.08 12.34 -0.43
C GLY A 102 -0.91 11.65 0.25
N VAL A 103 -1.14 10.40 0.67
CA VAL A 103 -0.11 9.54 1.26
C VAL A 103 0.33 8.53 0.21
N GLU A 104 1.50 8.74 -0.35
CA GLU A 104 2.00 8.00 -1.50
C GLU A 104 3.53 7.98 -1.52
N ARG A 105 4.09 6.82 -1.90
CA ARG A 105 5.53 6.61 -2.03
C ARG A 105 6.07 7.25 -3.30
N ALA A 106 5.26 7.31 -4.35
CA ALA A 106 5.62 7.99 -5.60
C ALA A 106 5.76 9.52 -5.40
N PRO A 107 6.61 10.20 -6.21
CA PRO A 107 6.73 11.64 -6.16
C PRO A 107 5.41 12.36 -6.45
N ARG A 108 5.24 13.55 -5.87
CA ARG A 108 4.09 14.41 -6.12
C ARG A 108 3.91 14.66 -7.63
N PRO A 109 2.72 14.38 -8.20
CA PRO A 109 2.41 14.70 -9.59
C PRO A 109 2.51 16.21 -9.89
N ALA A 110 3.03 16.54 -11.08
CA ALA A 110 3.04 17.91 -11.57
C ALA A 110 1.60 18.40 -11.83
N GLY A 111 1.31 19.67 -11.48
CA GLY A 111 0.00 20.27 -11.70
C GLY A 111 -1.08 19.89 -10.68
N LEU A 112 -0.76 19.05 -9.69
CA LEU A 112 -1.67 18.75 -8.58
C LEU A 112 -1.96 20.02 -7.76
N ASP A 113 -3.23 20.19 -7.37
CA ASP A 113 -3.70 21.37 -6.63
C ASP A 113 -2.79 21.67 -5.41
N PRO A 114 -2.28 22.91 -5.27
CA PRO A 114 -1.31 23.26 -4.22
C PRO A 114 -1.87 23.09 -2.79
N ARG A 115 -3.19 23.00 -2.62
CA ARG A 115 -3.83 22.70 -1.33
C ARG A 115 -3.58 21.26 -0.85
N ILE A 116 -3.30 20.34 -1.77
CA ILE A 116 -3.02 18.94 -1.46
C ILE A 116 -1.64 18.84 -0.83
N ALA A 117 -1.56 18.47 0.44
CA ALA A 117 -0.31 18.06 1.07
C ALA A 117 0.07 16.67 0.56
N TRP A 118 1.36 16.42 0.31
CA TRP A 118 1.85 15.15 -0.21
C TRP A 118 2.99 14.63 0.66
N GLY A 119 2.92 13.36 1.06
CA GLY A 119 3.93 12.73 1.90
C GLY A 119 3.85 11.22 1.84
N THR A 120 4.81 10.56 2.49
CA THR A 120 4.88 9.09 2.57
C THR A 120 4.21 8.53 3.82
N GLU A 121 3.78 9.38 4.73
CA GLU A 121 3.18 9.02 6.01
C GLU A 121 1.88 9.81 6.24
N PRO A 122 0.87 9.20 6.90
CA PRO A 122 -0.33 9.92 7.30
C PRO A 122 -0.01 11.10 8.24
N PRO A 123 -0.71 12.24 8.11
CA PRO A 123 -0.51 13.37 8.99
C PRO A 123 -0.91 13.04 10.44
N ALA A 124 -0.14 13.55 11.41
CA ALA A 124 -0.46 13.43 12.82
C ALA A 124 -1.43 14.53 13.30
N GLY A 125 -2.29 14.21 14.27
CA GLY A 125 -3.12 15.20 14.96
C GLY A 125 -4.25 15.82 14.15
N VAL A 126 -4.64 15.20 13.01
CA VAL A 126 -5.77 15.64 12.20
C VAL A 126 -7.04 14.85 12.55
N GLY A 127 -8.21 15.47 12.37
CA GLY A 127 -9.51 14.83 12.48
C GLY A 127 -10.23 14.80 11.13
N GLY A 128 -10.76 13.65 10.75
CA GLY A 128 -11.52 13.49 9.52
C GLY A 128 -11.56 12.07 8.99
N LEU A 129 -11.50 11.92 7.66
CA LEU A 129 -11.66 10.65 6.96
C LEU A 129 -10.30 10.17 6.43
N LEU A 130 -9.87 8.99 6.88
CA LEU A 130 -8.79 8.22 6.26
C LEU A 130 -9.43 7.21 5.30
N PHE A 131 -8.96 7.22 4.06
CA PHE A 131 -9.49 6.40 2.97
C PHE A 131 -8.34 5.66 2.30
N ALA A 132 -8.53 4.37 1.99
CA ALA A 132 -7.51 3.51 1.41
C ALA A 132 -8.17 2.60 0.36
N ASN A 133 -8.32 3.11 -0.86
CA ASN A 133 -8.95 2.37 -1.96
C ASN A 133 -7.93 1.51 -2.69
N GLU A 134 -8.18 0.20 -2.82
CA GLU A 134 -7.27 -0.71 -3.55
C GLU A 134 -5.81 -0.60 -3.06
N TRP A 135 -5.64 -0.42 -1.73
CA TRP A 135 -4.33 -0.27 -1.10
C TRP A 135 -3.86 -1.56 -0.43
N LEU A 136 -4.75 -2.24 0.32
CA LEU A 136 -4.40 -3.42 1.12
C LEU A 136 -3.94 -4.62 0.27
N ASP A 137 -4.45 -4.75 -0.94
CA ASP A 137 -4.05 -5.78 -1.90
C ASP A 137 -2.61 -5.63 -2.39
N ASN A 138 -2.02 -4.45 -2.22
CA ASN A 138 -0.66 -4.11 -2.63
C ASN A 138 0.34 -4.10 -1.46
N VAL A 139 -0.12 -4.44 -0.24
CA VAL A 139 0.76 -4.54 0.93
C VAL A 139 1.55 -5.85 0.87
N PRO A 140 2.90 -5.81 0.86
CA PRO A 140 3.69 -7.03 0.84
C PRO A 140 3.49 -7.87 2.10
N VAL A 141 3.26 -9.16 1.88
CA VAL A 141 3.04 -10.16 2.93
C VAL A 141 4.05 -11.30 2.82
N ASP A 142 4.28 -11.98 3.94
CA ASP A 142 5.05 -13.23 3.91
C ASP A 142 4.13 -14.37 3.45
N ILE A 143 4.69 -15.33 2.72
CA ILE A 143 4.01 -16.56 2.36
C ILE A 143 4.53 -17.68 3.25
N ALA A 144 3.63 -18.53 3.74
CA ALA A 144 3.96 -19.76 4.42
C ALA A 144 3.48 -20.97 3.61
N GLU A 145 4.21 -22.08 3.71
CA GLU A 145 3.83 -23.37 3.12
C GLU A 145 4.03 -24.49 4.14
N THR A 146 3.09 -25.44 4.17
CA THR A 146 3.20 -26.64 4.99
C THR A 146 4.06 -27.67 4.27
N GLY A 147 5.21 -28.03 4.84
CA GLY A 147 6.12 -29.02 4.27
C GLY A 147 5.55 -30.45 4.28
N PRO A 148 6.20 -31.40 3.59
CA PRO A 148 5.85 -32.83 3.63
C PRO A 148 5.89 -33.44 5.03
N ASP A 149 6.67 -32.86 5.94
CA ASP A 149 6.79 -33.22 7.35
C ASP A 149 5.70 -32.58 8.23
N GLY A 150 4.76 -31.83 7.65
CA GLY A 150 3.68 -31.14 8.36
C GLY A 150 4.11 -29.83 9.05
N VAL A 151 5.38 -29.43 8.94
CA VAL A 151 5.87 -28.18 9.55
C VAL A 151 5.60 -27.02 8.59
N VAL A 152 4.93 -25.99 9.10
CA VAL A 152 4.69 -24.74 8.37
C VAL A 152 5.97 -23.91 8.37
N ARG A 153 6.48 -23.57 7.19
CA ARG A 153 7.70 -22.77 7.00
C ARG A 153 7.40 -21.53 6.18
N TYR A 154 8.17 -20.49 6.40
CA TYR A 154 8.18 -19.36 5.47
C TYR A 154 8.65 -19.84 4.10
N VAL A 155 8.10 -19.27 3.04
CA VAL A 155 8.61 -19.42 1.69
C VAL A 155 9.58 -18.28 1.43
N LEU A 156 10.80 -18.63 1.01
CA LEU A 156 11.83 -17.68 0.61
C LEU A 156 11.91 -17.60 -0.91
N VAL A 157 12.32 -16.43 -1.41
CA VAL A 157 12.48 -16.12 -2.83
C VAL A 157 13.95 -15.81 -3.11
N ARG A 158 14.52 -16.53 -4.08
CA ARG A 158 15.87 -16.28 -4.59
C ARG A 158 15.90 -15.10 -5.57
N PRO A 159 17.09 -14.54 -5.87
CA PRO A 159 17.22 -13.46 -6.86
C PRO A 159 16.67 -13.78 -8.26
N ASP A 160 16.63 -15.05 -8.65
CA ASP A 160 16.07 -15.50 -9.94
C ASP A 160 14.55 -15.74 -9.91
N GLY A 161 13.90 -15.50 -8.76
CA GLY A 161 12.47 -15.70 -8.55
C GLY A 161 12.09 -17.13 -8.17
N SER A 162 13.04 -18.06 -8.07
CA SER A 162 12.77 -19.41 -7.57
C SER A 162 12.48 -19.39 -6.06
N GLU A 163 11.58 -20.26 -5.63
CA GLU A 163 11.20 -20.39 -4.23
C GLU A 163 11.95 -21.51 -3.52
N GLU A 164 12.13 -21.38 -2.22
CA GLU A 164 12.55 -22.48 -1.35
C GLU A 164 11.98 -22.38 0.07
N PRO A 165 11.90 -23.50 0.81
CA PRO A 165 11.52 -23.48 2.22
C PRO A 165 12.55 -22.71 3.07
N GLY A 166 12.04 -21.85 3.94
CA GLY A 166 12.81 -21.17 4.98
C GLY A 166 12.63 -21.81 6.36
N ASP A 167 12.79 -20.99 7.39
CA ASP A 167 12.62 -21.43 8.78
C ASP A 167 11.14 -21.71 9.10
N PRO A 168 10.86 -22.54 10.12
CA PRO A 168 9.52 -22.69 10.67
C PRO A 168 8.88 -21.35 11.01
N VAL A 169 7.57 -21.25 10.79
CA VAL A 169 6.80 -20.06 11.21
C VAL A 169 6.59 -20.11 12.71
N GLU A 170 6.94 -19.02 13.40
CA GLU A 170 6.90 -18.91 14.86
C GLU A 170 6.28 -17.58 15.30
N GLY A 171 5.90 -17.50 16.58
CA GLY A 171 5.44 -16.25 17.19
C GLY A 171 4.13 -15.70 16.59
N PRO A 172 4.00 -14.37 16.43
CA PRO A 172 2.76 -13.73 15.98
C PRO A 172 2.23 -14.26 14.63
N ASP A 173 3.12 -14.60 13.72
CA ASP A 173 2.74 -15.15 12.40
C ASP A 173 2.11 -16.55 12.55
N ALA A 174 2.66 -17.38 13.44
CA ALA A 174 2.10 -18.70 13.73
C ALA A 174 0.74 -18.59 14.44
N GLU A 175 0.60 -17.63 15.37
CA GLU A 175 -0.66 -17.33 16.04
C GLU A 175 -1.73 -16.84 15.06
N TRP A 176 -1.35 -15.98 14.10
CA TRP A 176 -2.22 -15.50 13.04
C TRP A 176 -2.71 -16.66 12.16
N LEU A 177 -1.79 -17.51 11.70
CA LEU A 177 -2.13 -18.68 10.88
C LEU A 177 -3.06 -19.63 11.62
N ALA A 178 -2.77 -19.95 12.88
CA ALA A 178 -3.62 -20.82 13.68
C ALA A 178 -5.06 -20.30 13.82
N ARG A 179 -5.23 -18.97 13.85
CA ARG A 179 -6.53 -18.32 14.00
C ARG A 179 -7.29 -18.17 12.69
N TRP A 180 -6.63 -17.71 11.64
CA TRP A 180 -7.28 -17.24 10.42
C TRP A 180 -7.09 -18.17 9.22
N TRP A 181 -6.01 -18.95 9.21
CA TRP A 181 -5.65 -19.82 8.09
C TRP A 181 -4.94 -21.11 8.54
N PRO A 182 -5.62 -21.98 9.32
CA PRO A 182 -4.98 -23.18 9.86
C PRO A 182 -4.58 -24.14 8.72
N PRO A 183 -3.38 -24.76 8.77
CA PRO A 183 -2.88 -25.59 7.69
C PRO A 183 -3.75 -26.85 7.49
N ALA A 184 -4.06 -27.15 6.23
CA ALA A 184 -4.91 -28.27 5.82
C ALA A 184 -4.11 -29.51 5.35
N GLY A 185 -2.80 -29.55 5.62
CA GLY A 185 -1.88 -30.62 5.25
C GLY A 185 -0.73 -30.16 4.33
N PRO A 186 0.19 -31.07 3.96
CA PRO A 186 1.33 -30.74 3.12
C PRO A 186 0.95 -30.05 1.80
N GLY A 187 1.74 -29.06 1.39
CA GLY A 187 1.52 -28.22 0.21
C GLY A 187 0.50 -27.09 0.40
N THR A 188 -0.18 -26.99 1.55
CA THR A 188 -1.07 -25.85 1.85
C THR A 188 -0.25 -24.58 2.00
N ARG A 189 -0.68 -23.51 1.32
CA ARG A 189 -0.07 -22.18 1.37
C ARG A 189 -0.98 -21.16 2.03
N ALA A 190 -0.36 -20.13 2.60
CA ALA A 190 -1.03 -19.02 3.26
C ALA A 190 -0.27 -17.71 3.03
N GLU A 191 -0.99 -16.61 2.88
CA GLU A 191 -0.47 -15.24 2.88
C GLU A 191 -0.72 -14.64 4.28
N ILE A 192 0.32 -14.09 4.93
CA ILE A 192 0.27 -13.63 6.32
C ILE A 192 0.10 -12.11 6.36
N GLY A 193 -1.09 -11.63 6.74
CA GLY A 193 -1.48 -10.21 6.73
C GLY A 193 -2.30 -9.76 7.93
#